data_AF-A0A268TWU2-F1
#
_entry.id   AF-A0A268TWU2-F1
#
_cell.length_a   1.000
_cell.length_b   1.000
_cell.length_c   1.000
_cell.angle_alpha   90.00
_cell.angle_beta   90.00
_cell.angle_gamma   90.00
#
_symmetry.space_group_name_H-M   'P 1'
#
loop_
_entity.id
_entity.type
_entity.pdbx_description
1 polymer ?
#
loop_
_entity_poly.entity_id
_entity_poly.type
_entity_poly.pdbx_seq_one_letter_code
_entity_poly.pdbx_strand_id
1 'polypeptide(L)'
;MKEKAFRNLRIADILDRREFDELKDFSREHLCSVIVNRLYYGVFLLAKSILIEKGYIEMEDRLTHSTNQHNGLWFKLNELFPKFRNDIIMISDLRGKRNQLDYQEDTSDCLRLLESSILQAKYLEESLKELK
;
A
#
# COMPACT_ATOMS: atom_id res chain seq x y z
N MET A 1 -14.35 -4.88 -3.67
CA MET A 1 -13.21 -4.15 -3.06
C MET A 1 -11.94 -5.01 -3.02
N LYS A 2 -12.03 -6.22 -2.46
CA LYS A 2 -10.95 -7.21 -2.38
C LYS A 2 -10.25 -7.52 -3.71
N GLU A 3 -11.02 -7.73 -4.79
CA GLU A 3 -10.45 -7.96 -6.13
C GLU A 3 -9.61 -6.77 -6.62
N LYS A 4 -10.10 -5.54 -6.40
CA LYS A 4 -9.36 -4.32 -6.72
C LYS A 4 -8.08 -4.20 -5.87
N ALA A 5 -8.11 -4.63 -4.61
CA ALA A 5 -6.93 -4.69 -3.75
C ALA A 5 -5.87 -5.61 -4.36
N PHE A 6 -6.25 -6.84 -4.71
CA PHE A 6 -5.32 -7.82 -5.30
C PHE A 6 -4.79 -7.39 -6.66
N ARG A 7 -5.60 -6.77 -7.52
CA ARG A 7 -5.11 -6.20 -8.79
C ARG A 7 -4.04 -5.15 -8.57
N ASN A 8 -4.20 -4.30 -7.54
CA ASN A 8 -3.19 -3.31 -7.18
C ASN A 8 -1.91 -3.94 -6.60
N LEU A 9 -2.02 -5.02 -5.82
CA LEU A 9 -0.85 -5.70 -5.22
C LEU A 9 -0.04 -6.50 -6.26
N ARG A 10 -0.72 -7.16 -7.19
CA ARG A 10 -0.11 -7.94 -8.29
C ARG A 10 0.63 -7.09 -9.31
N ILE A 11 0.54 -5.76 -9.25
CA ILE A 11 1.33 -4.88 -10.13
C ILE A 11 2.83 -5.11 -9.93
N ALA A 12 3.26 -5.55 -8.74
CA ALA A 12 4.64 -5.93 -8.47
C ALA A 12 5.14 -7.07 -9.36
N ASP A 13 4.26 -8.02 -9.71
CA ASP A 13 4.62 -9.21 -10.50
C ASP A 13 4.87 -8.89 -11.98
N ILE A 14 4.44 -7.70 -12.43
CA ILE A 14 4.65 -7.21 -13.80
C ILE A 14 6.07 -6.63 -13.94
N LEU A 15 6.70 -6.23 -12.84
CA LEU A 15 7.96 -5.47 -12.85
C LEU A 15 9.21 -6.34 -12.87
N ASP A 16 9.09 -7.59 -12.41
CA ASP A 16 10.14 -8.62 -12.57
C ASP A 16 10.29 -9.08 -14.04
N ARG A 17 9.48 -8.54 -14.96
CA ARG A 17 9.53 -8.88 -16.38
C ARG A 17 10.34 -7.83 -17.13
N ARG A 18 11.06 -8.26 -18.17
CA ARG A 18 11.76 -7.39 -19.16
C ARG A 18 10.91 -6.22 -19.66
N GLU A 19 9.59 -6.34 -19.55
CA GLU A 19 8.58 -5.31 -19.82
C GLU A 19 8.83 -3.98 -19.10
N PHE A 20 9.43 -3.95 -17.90
CA PHE A 20 9.68 -2.67 -17.20
C PHE A 20 10.63 -1.74 -17.96
N ASP A 21 11.69 -2.29 -18.54
CA ASP A 21 12.65 -1.53 -19.37
C ASP A 21 12.08 -1.20 -20.76
N GLU A 22 11.01 -1.86 -21.18
CA GLU A 22 10.33 -1.65 -22.46
C GLU A 22 9.29 -0.52 -22.40
N LEU A 23 8.92 -0.03 -21.20
CA LEU A 23 8.01 1.11 -20.99
C LEU A 23 8.69 2.47 -21.23
N LYS A 24 9.28 2.63 -22.43
CA LYS A 24 10.12 3.78 -22.84
C LYS A 24 9.40 5.13 -22.84
N ASP A 25 8.08 5.14 -22.85
CA ASP A 25 7.27 6.37 -22.93
C ASP A 25 7.07 7.07 -21.57
N PHE A 26 7.48 6.43 -20.47
CA PHE A 26 7.36 7.00 -19.12
C PHE A 26 8.73 7.20 -18.48
N SER A 27 8.89 8.28 -17.72
CA SER A 27 10.07 8.41 -16.86
C SER A 27 10.07 7.32 -15.80
N ARG A 28 11.26 6.86 -15.43
CA ARG A 28 11.44 5.81 -14.43
C ARG A 28 10.82 6.20 -13.09
N GLU A 29 10.99 7.45 -12.71
CA GLU A 29 10.45 8.05 -11.48
C GLU A 29 8.92 8.00 -11.48
N HIS A 30 8.31 8.33 -12.63
CA HIS A 30 6.86 8.26 -12.79
C HIS A 30 6.35 6.82 -12.64
N LEU A 31 7.03 5.85 -13.26
CA LEU A 31 6.68 4.44 -13.12
C LEU A 31 6.78 4.00 -11.65
N CYS A 32 7.89 4.30 -10.98
CA CYS A 32 8.09 4.00 -9.56
C CYS A 32 6.99 4.62 -8.68
N SER A 33 6.66 5.90 -8.88
CA SER A 33 5.55 6.58 -8.19
C SER A 33 4.22 5.83 -8.40
N VAL A 34 3.87 5.53 -9.66
CA VAL A 34 2.61 4.85 -10.00
C VAL A 34 2.55 3.50 -9.31
N ILE A 35 3.63 2.73 -9.32
CA ILE A 35 3.67 1.40 -8.71
C ILE A 35 3.54 1.49 -7.19
N VAL A 36 4.34 2.31 -6.54
CA VAL A 36 4.31 2.44 -5.06
C VAL A 36 2.94 2.94 -4.61
N ASN A 37 2.30 3.84 -5.36
CA ASN A 37 0.90 4.22 -5.15
C ASN A 37 -0.04 3.02 -5.19
N ARG A 38 0.06 2.20 -6.24
CA ARG A 38 -0.78 1.01 -6.42
C ARG A 38 -0.58 0.03 -5.28
N LEU A 39 0.66 -0.27 -4.90
CA LEU A 39 0.99 -1.13 -3.76
C LEU A 39 0.33 -0.63 -2.48
N TYR A 40 0.52 0.65 -2.14
CA TYR A 40 -0.07 1.25 -0.95
C TYR A 40 -1.61 1.17 -0.96
N TYR A 41 -2.25 1.52 -2.07
CA TYR A 41 -3.70 1.42 -2.21
C TYR A 41 -4.21 -0.02 -2.18
N GLY A 42 -3.41 -0.98 -2.65
CA GLY A 42 -3.66 -2.41 -2.53
C GLY A 42 -3.79 -2.82 -1.06
N VAL A 43 -2.79 -2.50 -0.24
CA VAL A 43 -2.81 -2.76 1.21
C VAL A 43 -4.00 -2.05 1.88
N PHE A 44 -4.25 -0.77 1.56
CA PHE A 44 -5.37 0.00 2.11
C PHE A 44 -6.73 -0.64 1.80
N LEU A 45 -6.98 -1.05 0.56
CA LEU A 45 -8.24 -1.65 0.16
C LEU A 45 -8.43 -3.05 0.77
N LEU A 46 -7.35 -3.81 0.95
CA LEU A 46 -7.40 -5.10 1.63
C LEU A 46 -7.78 -4.94 3.10
N ALA A 47 -7.10 -4.03 3.80
CA ALA A 47 -7.41 -3.64 5.17
C ALA A 47 -8.87 -3.19 5.33
N LYS A 48 -9.36 -2.30 4.44
CA LYS A 48 -10.76 -1.86 4.45
C LYS A 48 -11.72 -3.04 4.23
N SER A 49 -11.40 -3.96 3.31
CA SER A 49 -12.21 -5.17 3.07
C SER A 49 -12.34 -6.03 4.32
N ILE A 50 -11.26 -6.21 5.09
CA ILE A 50 -11.26 -7.01 6.32
C ILE A 50 -12.17 -6.37 7.39
N LEU A 51 -12.10 -5.05 7.56
CA LEU A 51 -12.95 -4.36 8.53
C LEU A 51 -14.45 -4.43 8.15
N ILE A 52 -14.77 -4.36 6.85
CA ILE A 52 -16.14 -4.57 6.35
C ILE A 52 -16.59 -6.02 6.58
N GLU A 53 -15.75 -7.00 6.22
CA GLU A 53 -16.05 -8.43 6.36
C GLU A 53 -16.33 -8.83 7.81
N LYS A 54 -15.75 -8.12 8.78
CA LYS A 54 -15.98 -8.32 10.22
C LYS A 54 -17.07 -7.42 10.83
N GLY A 55 -17.70 -6.55 10.04
CA GLY A 55 -18.78 -5.68 10.49
C GLY A 55 -18.34 -4.50 11.38
N TYR A 56 -17.07 -4.08 11.30
CA TYR A 56 -16.59 -2.93 12.08
C TYR A 56 -16.84 -1.57 11.41
N ILE A 57 -17.04 -1.58 10.09
CA ILE A 57 -17.30 -0.41 9.26
C ILE A 57 -18.22 -0.80 8.11
N GLU A 58 -18.90 0.18 7.52
CA GLU A 58 -19.73 0.00 6.34
C GLU A 58 -18.96 0.26 5.04
N MET A 59 -19.52 -0.15 3.91
CA MET A 59 -18.86 0.01 2.61
C MET A 59 -18.66 1.48 2.24
N GLU A 60 -19.63 2.33 2.59
CA GLU A 60 -19.70 3.76 2.29
C GLU A 60 -18.78 4.59 3.18
N ASP A 61 -18.27 4.01 4.28
CA ASP A 61 -17.44 4.72 5.25
C ASP A 61 -16.18 5.29 4.59
N ARG A 62 -16.05 6.62 4.70
CA ARG A 62 -14.90 7.37 4.20
C ARG A 62 -13.82 7.43 5.29
N LEU A 63 -12.89 6.48 5.21
CA LEU A 63 -11.76 6.39 6.13
C LEU A 63 -10.55 7.14 5.58
N THR A 64 -9.83 7.81 6.47
CA THR A 64 -8.58 8.49 6.13
C THR A 64 -7.39 7.52 6.18
N HIS A 65 -6.26 7.94 5.63
CA HIS A 65 -4.97 7.23 5.71
C HIS A 65 -4.24 7.43 7.05
N SER A 66 -4.93 7.90 8.08
CA SER A 66 -4.33 8.26 9.35
C SER A 66 -4.09 7.05 10.25
N THR A 67 -2.99 7.11 11.01
CA THR A 67 -2.61 6.15 12.07
C THR A 67 -2.97 6.65 13.48
N ASN A 68 -3.44 7.89 13.62
CA ASN A 68 -3.67 8.54 14.92
C ASN A 68 -5.03 9.27 15.04
N GLN A 69 -5.91 9.16 14.04
CA GLN A 69 -7.25 9.76 14.07
C GLN A 69 -8.32 8.68 14.09
N HIS A 70 -9.40 8.88 14.86
CA HIS A 70 -10.50 7.91 15.01
C HIS A 70 -11.19 7.51 13.69
N ASN A 71 -11.17 8.38 12.67
CA ASN A 71 -11.68 8.07 11.33
C ASN A 71 -10.60 7.48 10.39
N GLY A 72 -9.41 7.19 10.90
CA GLY A 72 -8.30 6.60 10.16
C GLY A 72 -8.42 5.09 10.07
N LEU A 73 -8.20 4.54 8.87
CA LEU A 73 -8.22 3.10 8.63
C LEU A 73 -7.20 2.38 9.52
N TRP A 74 -5.97 2.90 9.58
CA TRP A 74 -4.87 2.26 10.28
C TRP A 74 -4.99 2.40 11.79
N PHE A 75 -5.53 3.54 12.25
CA PHE A 75 -5.90 3.72 13.65
C PHE A 75 -6.91 2.66 14.10
N LYS A 76 -8.03 2.50 13.36
CA LYS A 76 -9.04 1.47 13.64
C LYS A 76 -8.45 0.06 13.62
N LEU A 77 -7.59 -0.25 12.64
CA LEU A 77 -6.92 -1.56 12.56
C LEU A 77 -6.04 -1.84 13.77
N ASN A 78 -5.29 -0.85 14.25
CA ASN A 78 -4.44 -0.98 15.44
C ASN A 78 -5.25 -1.13 16.73
N GLU A 79 -6.39 -0.44 16.86
CA GLU A 79 -7.28 -0.59 18.02
C GLU A 79 -7.94 -1.97 18.05
N LEU A 80 -8.39 -2.48 16.90
CA LEU A 80 -9.11 -3.74 16.80
C LEU A 80 -8.18 -4.96 16.78
N PHE A 81 -6.96 -4.81 16.27
CA PHE A 81 -5.98 -5.88 16.12
C PHE A 81 -4.61 -5.45 16.67
N PRO A 82 -4.38 -5.53 18.00
CA PRO A 82 -3.11 -5.12 18.61
C PRO A 82 -1.88 -5.83 18.04
N LYS A 83 -2.04 -7.06 17.52
CA LYS A 83 -0.97 -7.80 16.83
C LYS A 83 -0.44 -7.08 15.58
N PHE A 84 -1.27 -6.23 14.98
CA PHE A 84 -0.95 -5.43 13.79
C PHE A 84 -0.20 -4.12 14.15
N ARG A 85 0.06 -3.84 15.43
CA ARG A 85 0.68 -2.58 15.87
C ARG A 85 2.06 -2.34 15.23
N ASN A 86 2.87 -3.38 15.08
CA ASN A 86 4.20 -3.25 14.47
C ASN A 86 4.11 -2.91 12.97
N ASP A 87 3.02 -3.34 12.32
CA ASP A 87 2.81 -3.15 10.88
C ASP A 87 2.39 -1.72 10.54
N ILE A 88 1.85 -0.98 11.52
CA ILE A 88 1.54 0.45 11.39
C ILE A 88 2.78 1.28 11.04
N ILE A 89 3.95 0.90 11.55
CA ILE A 89 5.21 1.56 11.24
C ILE A 89 5.56 1.34 9.77
N MET A 90 5.44 0.11 9.29
CA MET A 90 5.70 -0.23 7.88
C MET A 90 4.70 0.44 6.94
N ILE A 91 3.42 0.54 7.32
CA ILE A 91 2.41 1.29 6.56
C ILE A 91 2.77 2.77 6.46
N SER A 92 3.22 3.36 7.57
CA SER A 92 3.61 4.78 7.62
C SER A 92 4.82 5.03 6.72
N ASP A 93 5.81 4.14 6.76
CA ASP A 93 6.99 4.19 5.89
C ASP A 93 6.61 4.03 4.41
N LEU A 94 5.78 3.03 4.06
CA LEU A 94 5.29 2.84 2.70
C LEU A 94 4.53 4.07 2.18
N ARG A 95 3.71 4.72 3.03
CA ARG A 95 3.05 5.98 2.70
C ARG A 95 4.06 7.12 2.50
N GLY A 96 5.12 7.16 3.31
CA GLY A 96 6.23 8.11 3.18
C GLY A 96 6.90 8.01 1.81
N LYS A 97 7.30 6.80 1.41
CA LYS A 97 7.92 6.52 0.11
C LYS A 97 7.03 6.90 -1.07
N ARG A 98 5.73 6.60 -0.96
CA ARG A 98 4.73 7.04 -1.93
C ARG A 98 4.73 8.56 -2.10
N ASN A 99 4.64 9.30 -0.99
CA ASN A 99 4.62 10.76 -1.06
C ASN A 99 5.96 11.33 -1.54
N GLN A 100 7.09 10.68 -1.22
CA GLN A 100 8.40 11.05 -1.72
C GLN A 100 8.45 10.99 -3.25
N LEU A 101 7.98 9.88 -3.82
CA LEU A 101 7.92 9.68 -5.27
C LEU A 101 6.88 10.57 -5.97
N ASP A 102 5.82 10.97 -5.27
CA ASP A 102 4.75 11.80 -5.85
C ASP A 102 5.09 13.30 -5.90
N TYR A 103 5.94 13.78 -4.97
CA TYR A 103 6.09 15.22 -4.74
C TYR A 103 7.54 15.74 -4.72
N GLN A 104 8.55 14.88 -4.86
CA GLN A 104 9.96 15.32 -4.92
C GLN A 104 10.52 15.22 -6.35
N GLU A 105 11.24 16.27 -6.77
CA GLU A 105 11.81 16.37 -8.12
C GLU A 105 13.06 15.50 -8.31
N ASP A 106 13.83 15.23 -7.24
CA ASP A 106 14.99 14.32 -7.29
C ASP A 106 14.66 13.01 -6.58
N THR A 107 14.42 11.97 -7.38
CA THR A 107 14.28 10.59 -6.91
C THR A 107 15.27 9.69 -7.63
N SER A 108 16.54 10.10 -7.64
CA SER A 108 17.68 9.28 -8.06
C SER A 108 17.68 7.87 -7.44
N ASP A 109 17.05 7.69 -6.28
CA ASP A 109 16.86 6.42 -5.57
C ASP A 109 15.52 5.70 -5.83
N CYS A 110 14.75 6.07 -6.86
CA CYS A 110 13.38 5.57 -7.07
C CYS A 110 13.27 4.04 -7.15
N LEU A 111 14.26 3.35 -7.76
CA LEU A 111 14.30 1.89 -7.84
C LEU A 111 14.48 1.23 -6.47
N ARG A 112 15.36 1.78 -5.63
CA ARG A 112 15.57 1.30 -4.25
C ARG A 112 14.32 1.48 -3.40
N LEU A 113 13.63 2.61 -3.57
CA LEU A 113 12.34 2.86 -2.92
C LEU A 113 11.29 1.85 -3.39
N LEU A 114 11.21 1.62 -4.70
CA LEU A 114 10.30 0.65 -5.30
C LEU A 114 10.53 -0.77 -4.77
N GLU A 115 11.76 -1.28 -4.80
CA GLU A 115 12.12 -2.62 -4.29
C GLU A 115 11.71 -2.78 -2.82
N SER A 116 12.05 -1.79 -1.99
CA SER A 116 11.66 -1.79 -0.58
C SER A 116 10.15 -1.77 -0.39
N SER A 117 9.43 -0.98 -1.20
CA SER A 117 7.96 -0.91 -1.17
C SER A 117 7.29 -2.21 -1.61
N ILE A 118 7.85 -2.94 -2.57
CA ILE A 118 7.36 -4.26 -2.99
C ILE A 118 7.45 -5.24 -1.83
N LEU A 119 8.61 -5.32 -1.16
CA LEU A 119 8.82 -6.22 -0.02
C LEU A 119 7.86 -5.89 1.13
N GLN A 120 7.69 -4.61 1.44
CA GLN A 120 6.75 -4.16 2.47
C GLN A 120 5.30 -4.49 2.13
N ALA A 121 4.86 -4.23 0.90
CA ALA A 121 3.49 -4.53 0.48
C ALA A 121 3.19 -6.02 0.54
N LYS A 122 4.13 -6.89 0.14
CA LYS A 122 4.01 -8.35 0.25
C LYS A 122 3.89 -8.79 1.72
N TYR A 123 4.75 -8.27 2.59
CA TYR A 123 4.67 -8.56 4.02
C TYR A 123 3.33 -8.13 4.64
N LEU A 124 2.89 -6.89 4.35
CA LEU A 124 1.64 -6.34 4.86
C LEU A 124 0.42 -7.10 4.33
N GLU A 125 0.46 -7.58 3.09
CA GLU A 125 -0.57 -8.45 2.53
C GLU A 125 -0.72 -9.74 3.34
N GLU A 126 0.39 -10.42 3.65
CA GLU A 126 0.38 -11.65 4.43
C GLU A 126 -0.11 -11.41 5.86
N SER A 127 0.38 -10.37 6.53
CA SER A 127 -0.10 -10.02 7.88
C SER A 127 -1.60 -9.73 7.89
N LEU A 128 -2.11 -8.98 6.91
CA LEU A 128 -3.55 -8.72 6.76
C LEU A 128 -4.35 -10.00 6.48
N LYS A 129 -3.80 -10.99 5.78
CA LYS A 129 -4.47 -12.28 5.57
C LYS A 129 -4.67 -13.05 6.88
N GLU A 130 -3.76 -12.92 7.85
CA GLU A 130 -3.92 -13.50 9.19
C GLU A 130 -5.02 -12.83 10.04
N LEU A 131 -5.59 -11.72 9.56
CA LEU A 131 -6.72 -11.06 10.21
C LEU A 131 -8.06 -11.57 9.69
N LYS A 132 -8.12 -12.31 8.57
CA LYS A 132 -9.38 -12.85 8.05
C LYS A 132 -9.93 -13.89 9.02
#